data_AF-A0AA39QZM8-F1
#
_entry.id   AF-A0AA39QZM8-F1
#
_cell.length_a   1.000
_cell.length_b   1.000
_cell.length_c   1.000
_cell.angle_alpha   90.00
_cell.angle_beta   90.00
_cell.angle_gamma   90.00
#
_symmetry.space_group_name_H-M   'P 1'
#
loop_
_entity.id
_entity.type
_entity.pdbx_description
1 polymer ?
#
loop_
_entity_poly.entity_id
_entity_poly.type
_entity_poly.pdbx_seq_one_letter_code
_entity_poly.pdbx_strand_id
1 'polypeptide(L)'
;MDSDLGIHEATPLLQKGVYHPPSKTDLRGPCPLVNALANHGYIPRDGRGIRAKELYTALDVTGLSRMLRWGFAYGSLVEHFDDPPTGFWAFIRNPLAYLLRKFGMRPRAQKDSSGIPYLNLDQLALPGAVEHDVSLTLRDIGQGDNMTCQEDLVSGLISISSNGRKITTEDFAVRRRQRLEQQERENPSLTFDSLAHQLGCTEIALVQKLFGVKSRGYSVPVPYVKAIFEEERLPAKEGWTKRSWWHLGLMELYAQIEKLKRCVGPVKYTTPPK
;
A
#
# COMPACT_ATOMS: atom_id res chain seq x y z
N MET A 1 -11.46 -32.15 -45.90
CA MET A 1 -12.02 -31.79 -44.59
C MET A 1 -10.89 -31.94 -43.60
N ASP A 2 -10.01 -30.95 -43.55
CA ASP A 2 -8.87 -30.93 -42.62
C ASP A 2 -9.35 -30.34 -41.30
N SER A 3 -9.32 -31.16 -40.26
CA SER A 3 -9.59 -30.75 -38.89
C SER A 3 -8.35 -30.08 -38.33
N ASP A 4 -8.38 -28.76 -38.26
CA ASP A 4 -7.37 -27.92 -37.65
C ASP A 4 -7.42 -28.11 -36.11
N LEU A 5 -6.59 -29.03 -35.62
CA LEU A 5 -6.36 -29.23 -34.19
C LEU A 5 -5.53 -28.05 -33.69
N GLY A 6 -6.23 -27.00 -33.27
CA GLY A 6 -5.65 -25.85 -32.58
C GLY A 6 -4.85 -26.31 -31.36
N ILE A 7 -3.54 -26.33 -31.51
CA ILE A 7 -2.60 -26.49 -30.40
C ILE A 7 -2.78 -25.24 -29.53
N HIS A 8 -3.44 -25.38 -28.38
CA HIS A 8 -3.41 -24.37 -27.35
C HIS A 8 -1.96 -24.19 -26.89
N GLU A 9 -1.28 -23.18 -27.44
CA GLU A 9 0.01 -22.72 -26.91
C GLU A 9 -0.19 -22.39 -25.43
N ALA A 10 0.39 -23.23 -24.56
CA ALA A 10 0.42 -22.97 -23.14
C ALA A 10 1.21 -21.67 -22.91
N THR A 11 0.56 -20.65 -22.35
CA THR A 11 1.22 -19.39 -21.97
C THR A 11 2.47 -19.72 -21.15
N PRO A 12 3.67 -19.28 -21.57
CA PRO A 12 4.89 -19.63 -20.86
C PRO A 12 4.82 -19.14 -19.41
N LEU A 13 5.12 -20.03 -18.46
CA LEU A 13 5.13 -19.72 -17.04
C LEU A 13 6.15 -18.60 -16.77
N LEU A 14 5.65 -17.43 -16.37
CA LEU A 14 6.49 -16.26 -16.09
C LEU A 14 7.37 -16.51 -14.86
N GLN A 15 8.67 -16.23 -14.97
CA GLN A 15 9.63 -16.46 -13.90
C GLN A 15 9.37 -15.57 -12.67
N LYS A 16 9.45 -16.16 -11.48
CA LYS A 16 9.38 -15.43 -10.20
C LYS A 16 10.56 -14.47 -10.05
N GLY A 17 10.28 -13.24 -9.61
CA GLY A 17 11.24 -12.16 -9.44
C GLY A 17 11.44 -11.30 -10.69
N VAL A 18 11.06 -11.78 -11.87
CA VAL A 18 11.08 -11.01 -13.11
C VAL A 18 9.82 -10.15 -13.21
N TYR A 19 10.01 -8.86 -13.48
CA TYR A 19 8.91 -7.92 -13.64
C TYR A 19 8.15 -8.18 -14.94
N HIS A 20 6.83 -8.25 -14.83
CA HIS A 20 5.89 -8.16 -15.95
C HIS A 20 4.75 -7.22 -15.54
N PRO A 21 4.36 -6.27 -16.39
CA PRO A 21 3.23 -5.38 -16.10
C PRO A 21 1.93 -6.20 -15.97
N PRO A 22 0.94 -5.71 -15.19
CA PRO A 22 -0.35 -6.38 -15.08
C PRO A 22 -1.08 -6.38 -16.42
N SER A 23 -1.79 -7.47 -16.70
CA SER A 23 -2.81 -7.48 -17.76
C SER A 23 -4.04 -6.69 -17.31
N LYS A 24 -4.91 -6.31 -18.27
CA LYS A 24 -6.18 -5.62 -17.98
C LYS A 24 -7.13 -6.42 -17.09
N THR A 25 -6.95 -7.74 -16.99
CA THR A 25 -7.78 -8.63 -16.18
C THR A 25 -7.18 -8.94 -14.81
N ASP A 26 -5.95 -8.50 -14.53
CA ASP A 26 -5.31 -8.73 -13.24
C ASP A 26 -5.81 -7.72 -12.20
N LEU A 27 -6.04 -8.17 -10.97
CA LEU A 27 -6.44 -7.28 -9.88
C LEU A 27 -5.22 -6.60 -9.28
N ARG A 28 -5.34 -5.30 -9.06
CA ARG A 28 -4.39 -4.49 -8.30
C ARG A 28 -5.16 -3.69 -7.25
N GLY A 29 -4.45 -3.23 -6.23
CA GLY A 29 -5.03 -2.44 -5.13
C GLY A 29 -4.43 -1.04 -5.05
N PRO A 30 -4.71 -0.27 -3.98
CA PRO A 30 -4.14 1.05 -3.75
C PRO A 30 -2.67 0.99 -3.27
N CYS A 31 -2.15 -0.19 -2.93
CA CYS A 31 -0.80 -0.34 -2.38
C CYS A 31 0.23 -0.64 -3.49
N PRO A 32 1.08 0.33 -3.89
CA PRO A 32 2.03 0.13 -4.98
C PRO A 32 3.07 -0.97 -4.68
N LEU A 33 3.42 -1.16 -3.40
CA LEU A 33 4.37 -2.18 -2.99
C LEU A 33 3.83 -3.60 -3.23
N VAL A 34 2.58 -3.87 -2.84
CA VAL A 34 1.99 -5.19 -2.99
C VAL A 34 1.66 -5.46 -4.46
N ASN A 35 1.24 -4.43 -5.21
CA ASN A 35 1.10 -4.50 -6.65
C ASN A 35 2.43 -4.88 -7.33
N ALA A 36 3.55 -4.29 -6.89
CA ALA A 36 4.87 -4.69 -7.35
C ALA A 36 5.20 -6.15 -7.03
N LEU A 37 4.83 -6.65 -5.86
CA LEU A 37 5.03 -8.08 -5.54
C LEU A 37 4.26 -9.00 -6.50
N ALA A 38 3.05 -8.62 -6.92
CA ALA A 38 2.29 -9.34 -7.94
C ALA A 38 2.93 -9.21 -9.33
N ASN A 39 3.35 -8.02 -9.74
CA ASN A 39 4.03 -7.76 -11.01
C ASN A 39 5.38 -8.51 -11.12
N HIS A 40 5.99 -8.87 -10.00
CA HIS A 40 7.19 -9.73 -9.96
C HIS A 40 6.88 -11.21 -9.70
N GLY A 41 5.62 -11.60 -9.50
CA GLY A 41 5.23 -13.00 -9.24
C GLY A 41 5.67 -13.54 -7.87
N TYR A 42 5.91 -12.66 -6.89
CA TYR A 42 6.16 -13.08 -5.50
C TYR A 42 4.87 -13.52 -4.79
N ILE A 43 3.74 -12.98 -5.23
CA ILE A 43 2.36 -13.41 -4.96
C ILE A 43 1.69 -13.70 -6.32
N PRO A 44 0.49 -14.33 -6.38
CA PRO A 44 -0.26 -14.53 -7.62
C PRO A 44 -0.30 -13.28 -8.51
N ARG A 45 0.14 -13.42 -9.77
CA ARG A 45 0.29 -12.29 -10.71
C ARG A 45 -1.05 -11.67 -11.09
N ASP A 46 -2.11 -12.48 -11.08
CA ASP A 46 -3.48 -12.06 -11.31
C ASP A 46 -4.10 -11.30 -10.12
N GLY A 47 -3.37 -11.20 -9.00
CA GLY A 47 -3.80 -10.49 -7.80
C GLY A 47 -4.93 -11.17 -7.02
N ARG A 48 -5.19 -12.46 -7.27
CA ARG A 48 -6.30 -13.21 -6.67
C ARG A 48 -5.82 -14.30 -5.73
N GLY A 49 -6.67 -14.67 -4.76
CA GLY A 49 -6.47 -15.88 -3.97
C GLY A 49 -5.25 -15.84 -3.03
N ILE A 50 -4.78 -14.65 -2.66
CA ILE A 50 -3.52 -14.48 -1.92
C ILE A 50 -3.72 -14.89 -0.46
N ARG A 51 -2.95 -15.88 -0.01
CA ARG A 51 -2.97 -16.33 1.40
C ARG A 51 -2.00 -15.51 2.24
N ALA A 52 -2.30 -15.35 3.53
CA ALA A 52 -1.42 -14.64 4.47
C ALA A 52 0.02 -15.16 4.47
N LYS A 53 0.23 -16.48 4.36
CA LYS A 53 1.57 -17.07 4.31
C LYS A 53 2.33 -16.65 3.04
N GLU A 54 1.66 -16.58 1.89
CA GLU A 54 2.26 -16.18 0.62
C GLU A 54 2.67 -14.71 0.67
N LEU A 55 1.77 -13.83 1.14
CA LEU A 55 2.06 -12.42 1.34
C LEU A 55 3.19 -12.21 2.37
N TYR A 56 3.19 -12.95 3.48
CA TYR A 56 4.25 -12.93 4.49
C TYR A 56 5.62 -13.28 3.89
N THR A 57 5.69 -14.33 3.06
CA THR A 57 6.93 -14.74 2.39
C THR A 57 7.35 -13.71 1.34
N ALA A 58 6.41 -13.19 0.54
CA ALA A 58 6.69 -12.20 -0.50
C ALA A 58 7.27 -10.91 0.09
N LEU A 59 6.75 -10.42 1.21
CA LEU A 59 7.23 -9.18 1.85
C LEU A 59 8.70 -9.25 2.32
N ASP A 60 9.31 -10.44 2.42
CA ASP A 60 10.74 -10.59 2.76
C ASP A 60 11.66 -9.89 1.75
N VAL A 61 11.26 -9.87 0.48
CA VAL A 61 12.08 -9.30 -0.60
C VAL A 61 12.27 -7.79 -0.47
N THR A 62 11.48 -7.14 0.38
CA THR A 62 11.54 -5.69 0.63
C THR A 62 12.47 -5.33 1.79
N GLY A 63 12.85 -6.30 2.64
CA GLY A 63 13.66 -6.07 3.84
C GLY A 63 12.86 -5.75 5.11
N LEU A 64 11.56 -6.03 5.14
CA LEU A 64 10.72 -5.91 6.34
C LEU A 64 11.05 -6.99 7.40
N SER A 65 11.05 -6.60 8.68
CA SER A 65 11.23 -7.55 9.78
C SER A 65 10.10 -8.58 9.85
N ARG A 66 10.37 -9.73 10.48
CA ARG A 66 9.37 -10.81 10.65
C ARG A 66 8.06 -10.29 11.28
N MET A 67 8.16 -9.40 12.26
CA MET A 67 7.00 -8.84 12.95
C MET A 67 6.16 -7.92 12.05
N LEU A 68 6.81 -7.02 11.28
CA LEU A 68 6.08 -6.17 10.33
C LEU A 68 5.42 -7.01 9.22
N ARG A 69 6.15 -8.00 8.68
CA ARG A 69 5.59 -8.92 7.68
C ARG A 69 4.38 -9.66 8.20
N TRP A 70 4.45 -10.17 9.42
CA TRP A 70 3.32 -10.84 10.06
C TRP A 70 2.13 -9.88 10.22
N GLY A 71 2.37 -8.67 10.72
CA GLY A 71 1.33 -7.66 10.89
C GLY A 71 0.61 -7.28 9.59
N PHE A 72 1.36 -6.99 8.53
CA PHE A 72 0.76 -6.65 7.23
C PHE A 72 0.06 -7.84 6.58
N ALA A 73 0.68 -9.02 6.61
CA ALA A 73 0.13 -10.19 5.93
C ALA A 73 -1.10 -10.76 6.62
N TYR A 74 -1.08 -10.91 7.95
CA TYR A 74 -2.23 -11.46 8.68
C TYR A 74 -3.27 -10.38 8.99
N GLY A 75 -2.86 -9.12 9.19
CA GLY A 75 -3.77 -8.00 9.40
C GLY A 75 -4.67 -7.73 8.20
N SER A 76 -4.12 -7.76 6.97
CA SER A 76 -4.92 -7.57 5.74
C SER A 76 -5.95 -8.68 5.51
N LEU A 77 -5.75 -9.88 6.08
CA LEU A 77 -6.70 -10.99 5.96
C LEU A 77 -7.75 -11.04 7.10
N VAL A 78 -7.74 -10.07 8.01
CA VAL A 78 -8.80 -9.90 9.01
C VAL A 78 -10.13 -9.59 8.30
N GLU A 79 -11.23 -10.06 8.88
CA GLU A 79 -12.58 -9.81 8.35
C GLU A 79 -12.89 -8.33 8.33
N HIS A 80 -13.31 -7.85 7.16
CA HIS A 80 -13.89 -6.53 7.00
C HIS A 80 -15.26 -6.49 7.68
N PHE A 81 -15.54 -5.39 8.38
CA PHE A 81 -16.81 -5.13 9.03
C PHE A 81 -17.39 -3.84 8.48
N ASP A 82 -18.49 -3.92 7.73
CA ASP A 82 -19.22 -2.74 7.25
C ASP A 82 -19.70 -1.90 8.45
N ASP A 83 -20.27 -2.58 9.45
CA ASP A 83 -20.65 -2.01 10.74
C ASP A 83 -19.78 -2.61 11.85
N PRO A 84 -18.64 -1.99 12.18
CA PRO A 84 -17.73 -2.55 13.16
C PRO A 84 -18.37 -2.51 14.56
N PRO A 85 -18.23 -3.58 15.36
CA PRO A 85 -18.93 -3.66 16.63
C PRO A 85 -18.41 -2.60 17.61
N THR A 86 -19.34 -1.89 18.26
CA THR A 86 -19.06 -0.77 19.18
C THR A 86 -19.47 -1.10 20.62
N GLY A 87 -18.92 -0.34 21.58
CA GLY A 87 -19.27 -0.46 22.99
C GLY A 87 -18.52 -1.56 23.75
N PHE A 88 -18.68 -1.56 25.08
CA PHE A 88 -17.96 -2.43 26.01
C PHE A 88 -18.29 -3.92 25.82
N TRP A 89 -19.55 -4.25 25.51
CA TRP A 89 -19.98 -5.63 25.29
C TRP A 89 -19.35 -6.25 24.03
N ALA A 90 -19.20 -5.47 22.96
CA ALA A 90 -18.48 -5.90 21.77
C ALA A 90 -17.03 -6.24 22.07
N PHE A 91 -16.36 -5.40 22.87
CA PHE A 91 -14.99 -5.63 23.31
C PHE A 91 -14.88 -6.92 24.14
N ILE A 92 -15.74 -7.12 25.14
CA ILE A 92 -15.71 -8.36 25.95
C ILE A 92 -15.93 -9.60 25.09
N ARG A 93 -16.90 -9.57 24.16
CA ARG A 93 -17.27 -10.74 23.35
C ARG A 93 -16.14 -11.18 22.42
N ASN A 94 -15.44 -10.22 21.81
CA ASN A 94 -14.32 -10.50 20.93
C ASN A 94 -13.32 -9.33 20.93
N PRO A 95 -12.37 -9.32 21.87
CA PRO A 95 -11.41 -8.22 22.02
C PRO A 95 -10.55 -8.01 20.76
N LEU A 96 -10.15 -9.10 20.10
CA LEU A 96 -9.29 -9.04 18.91
C LEU A 96 -10.05 -8.43 17.71
N ALA A 97 -11.27 -8.88 17.45
CA ALA A 97 -12.11 -8.30 16.39
C ALA A 97 -12.44 -6.82 16.69
N TYR A 98 -12.68 -6.48 17.96
CA TYR A 98 -12.90 -5.09 18.37
C TYR A 98 -11.68 -4.19 18.11
N LEU A 99 -10.47 -4.66 18.43
CA LEU A 99 -9.23 -3.92 18.20
C LEU A 99 -8.86 -3.82 16.72
N LEU A 100 -9.17 -4.85 15.92
CA LEU A 100 -8.81 -4.92 14.50
C LEU A 100 -9.94 -4.51 13.55
N ARG A 101 -11.06 -4.01 14.07
CA ARG A 101 -12.28 -3.71 13.30
C ARG A 101 -12.10 -2.77 12.11
N LYS A 102 -11.12 -1.86 12.18
CA LYS A 102 -10.77 -0.90 11.11
C LYS A 102 -9.64 -1.38 10.19
N PHE A 103 -9.11 -2.59 10.38
CA PHE A 103 -7.98 -3.12 9.63
C PHE A 103 -8.33 -4.32 8.76
N GLY A 104 -9.54 -4.86 8.89
CA GLY A 104 -9.99 -5.98 8.07
C GLY A 104 -10.27 -5.56 6.64
N MET A 105 -9.69 -6.29 5.67
CA MET A 105 -9.82 -6.04 4.23
C MET A 105 -10.39 -7.26 3.50
N ARG A 106 -10.62 -8.37 4.21
CA ARG A 106 -11.17 -9.60 3.62
C ARG A 106 -12.67 -9.69 3.87
N PRO A 107 -13.51 -9.93 2.85
CA PRO A 107 -14.93 -10.21 3.05
C PRO A 107 -15.17 -11.43 3.95
N ARG A 108 -16.20 -11.36 4.82
CA ARG A 108 -16.45 -12.30 5.93
C ARG A 108 -16.45 -13.78 5.53
N ALA A 109 -17.04 -14.13 4.38
CA ALA A 109 -17.13 -15.52 3.92
C ALA A 109 -16.01 -15.95 2.96
N GLN A 110 -15.05 -15.07 2.67
CA GLN A 110 -14.05 -15.33 1.63
C GLN A 110 -12.98 -16.32 2.07
N LYS A 111 -13.17 -17.58 1.67
CA LYS A 111 -12.28 -18.70 1.92
C LYS A 111 -12.26 -19.60 0.69
N ASP A 112 -11.15 -20.28 0.47
CA ASP A 112 -11.06 -21.27 -0.62
C ASP A 112 -11.85 -22.55 -0.28
N SER A 113 -11.85 -23.52 -1.20
CA SER A 113 -12.53 -24.81 -1.03
C SER A 113 -12.03 -25.62 0.17
N SER A 114 -10.85 -25.31 0.70
CA SER A 114 -10.26 -25.92 1.90
C SER A 114 -10.55 -25.12 3.18
N GLY A 115 -11.36 -24.06 3.10
CA GLY A 115 -11.69 -23.19 4.22
C GLY A 115 -10.58 -22.22 4.62
N ILE A 116 -9.53 -22.05 3.80
CA ILE A 116 -8.42 -21.14 4.09
C ILE A 116 -8.80 -19.73 3.61
N PRO A 117 -8.69 -18.70 4.48
CA PRO A 117 -8.91 -17.32 4.08
C PRO A 117 -7.92 -16.84 3.01
N TYR A 118 -8.41 -16.07 2.04
CA TYR A 118 -7.59 -15.43 1.03
C TYR A 118 -8.03 -13.99 0.77
N LEU A 119 -7.16 -13.21 0.16
CA LEU A 119 -7.36 -11.81 -0.22
C LEU A 119 -7.20 -11.65 -1.73
N ASN A 120 -8.00 -10.78 -2.34
CA ASN A 120 -7.75 -10.24 -3.67
C ASN A 120 -7.25 -8.79 -3.54
N LEU A 121 -6.34 -8.33 -4.40
CA LEU A 121 -5.65 -7.05 -4.21
C LEU A 121 -6.56 -5.81 -4.25
N ASP A 122 -7.62 -5.86 -5.06
CA ASP A 122 -8.63 -4.80 -5.15
C ASP A 122 -9.35 -4.55 -3.81
N GLN A 123 -9.41 -5.55 -2.94
CA GLN A 123 -10.05 -5.47 -1.63
C GLN A 123 -9.27 -4.62 -0.62
N LEU A 124 -8.01 -4.33 -0.91
CA LEU A 124 -7.23 -3.35 -0.14
C LEU A 124 -7.81 -1.93 -0.26
N ALA A 125 -8.64 -1.64 -1.27
CA ALA A 125 -9.33 -0.37 -1.45
C ALA A 125 -10.71 -0.30 -0.75
N LEU A 126 -11.08 -1.33 0.02
CA LEU A 126 -12.37 -1.32 0.73
C LEU A 126 -12.46 -0.12 1.68
N PRO A 127 -13.52 0.71 1.56
CA PRO A 127 -13.71 1.87 2.42
C PRO A 127 -13.84 1.46 3.89
N GLY A 128 -13.39 2.31 4.81
CA GLY A 128 -13.50 2.03 6.25
C GLY A 128 -12.48 1.02 6.79
N ALA A 129 -11.59 0.51 5.95
CA ALA A 129 -10.41 -0.27 6.33
C ALA A 129 -9.16 0.63 6.42
N VAL A 130 -8.08 0.26 5.72
CA VAL A 130 -6.81 1.01 5.69
C VAL A 130 -6.77 2.08 4.59
N GLU A 131 -7.55 1.91 3.52
CA GLU A 131 -7.70 2.96 2.49
C GLU A 131 -8.27 4.23 3.13
N HIS A 132 -7.71 5.38 2.75
CA HIS A 132 -8.05 6.66 3.32
C HIS A 132 -7.83 7.80 2.32
N ASP A 133 -8.61 8.86 2.50
CA ASP A 133 -8.48 10.12 1.76
C ASP A 133 -7.08 10.74 1.93
N VAL A 134 -6.74 11.68 1.05
CA VAL A 134 -5.46 12.39 1.05
C VAL A 134 -4.29 11.44 0.75
N SER A 135 -4.54 10.42 -0.06
CA SER A 135 -3.51 9.55 -0.62
C SER A 135 -2.51 10.34 -1.47
N LEU A 136 -1.26 9.87 -1.57
CA LEU A 136 -0.21 10.58 -2.33
C LEU A 136 -0.43 10.54 -3.85
N THR A 137 -0.95 9.41 -4.36
CA THR A 137 -1.00 9.08 -5.78
C THR A 137 -2.35 8.54 -6.24
N LEU A 138 -3.37 8.57 -5.37
CA LEU A 138 -4.73 8.08 -5.63
C LEU A 138 -5.73 9.21 -5.39
N ARG A 139 -6.88 9.17 -6.07
CA ARG A 139 -8.00 10.04 -5.71
C ARG A 139 -8.64 9.57 -4.41
N ASP A 140 -9.30 10.51 -3.76
CA ASP A 140 -10.13 10.23 -2.60
C ASP A 140 -11.43 9.54 -3.07
N ILE A 141 -12.06 8.75 -2.19
CA ILE A 141 -13.27 8.00 -2.56
C ILE A 141 -14.40 8.90 -3.09
N GLY A 142 -14.54 10.10 -2.51
CA GLY A 142 -15.52 11.09 -2.93
C GLY A 142 -15.29 11.66 -4.34
N GLN A 143 -14.11 11.42 -4.92
CA GLN A 143 -13.72 11.85 -6.26
C GLN A 143 -13.77 10.70 -7.28
N GLY A 144 -14.17 9.49 -6.88
CA GLY A 144 -14.31 8.32 -7.75
C GLY A 144 -13.24 7.26 -7.53
N ASP A 145 -12.38 7.01 -8.52
CA ASP A 145 -11.40 5.92 -8.53
C ASP A 145 -10.29 6.11 -7.47
N ASN A 146 -10.43 5.42 -6.34
CA ASN A 146 -9.48 5.40 -5.22
C ASN A 146 -8.45 4.27 -5.28
N MET A 147 -8.30 3.60 -6.43
CA MET A 147 -7.49 2.39 -6.55
C MET A 147 -6.40 2.53 -7.62
N THR A 148 -6.71 3.17 -8.74
CA THR A 148 -5.74 3.36 -9.83
C THR A 148 -4.81 4.53 -9.55
N CYS A 149 -3.51 4.30 -9.73
CA CYS A 149 -2.51 5.35 -9.65
C CYS A 149 -2.77 6.47 -10.67
N GLN A 150 -2.73 7.72 -10.23
CA GLN A 150 -3.07 8.89 -11.04
C GLN A 150 -1.81 9.62 -11.50
N GLU A 151 -1.65 9.78 -12.81
CA GLU A 151 -0.45 10.36 -13.44
C GLU A 151 -0.16 11.80 -12.94
N ASP A 152 -1.18 12.63 -12.77
CA ASP A 152 -1.03 14.00 -12.26
C ASP A 152 -0.57 14.01 -10.80
N LEU A 153 -1.06 13.08 -9.97
CA LEU A 153 -0.68 13.01 -8.57
C LEU A 153 0.74 12.47 -8.38
N VAL A 154 1.17 11.53 -9.23
CA VAL A 154 2.56 11.05 -9.28
C VAL A 154 3.49 12.15 -9.78
N SER A 155 3.10 12.88 -10.82
CA SER A 155 3.83 14.05 -11.31
C SER A 155 3.98 15.11 -10.21
N GLY A 156 2.91 15.37 -9.45
CA GLY A 156 2.94 16.25 -8.27
C GLY A 156 3.82 15.72 -7.14
N LEU A 157 3.92 14.40 -6.97
CA LEU A 157 4.86 13.79 -6.02
C LEU A 157 6.32 13.91 -6.48
N ILE A 158 6.59 13.89 -7.78
CA ILE A 158 7.96 14.01 -8.29
C ILE A 158 8.42 15.47 -8.30
N SER A 159 7.51 16.40 -8.59
CA SER A 159 7.81 17.83 -8.71
C SER A 159 8.24 18.49 -7.40
N ILE A 160 7.90 17.91 -6.24
CA ILE A 160 8.39 18.38 -4.93
C ILE A 160 9.89 18.13 -4.72
N SER A 161 10.56 17.37 -5.58
CA SER A 161 12.01 17.21 -5.52
C SER A 161 12.69 18.52 -5.87
N SER A 162 13.19 19.24 -4.85
CA SER A 162 13.90 20.53 -5.00
C SER A 162 15.07 20.53 -5.99
N ASN A 163 15.64 19.35 -6.29
CA ASN A 163 16.77 19.19 -7.22
C ASN A 163 16.48 18.19 -8.35
N GLY A 164 15.23 17.72 -8.49
CA GLY A 164 14.81 16.72 -9.47
C GLY A 164 15.44 15.33 -9.34
N ARG A 165 16.30 15.09 -8.34
CA ARG A 165 17.07 13.84 -8.19
C ARG A 165 16.61 12.98 -7.03
N LYS A 166 16.16 13.60 -5.94
CA LYS A 166 15.81 12.91 -4.69
C LYS A 166 14.71 13.63 -3.92
N ILE A 167 13.92 12.87 -3.18
CA ILE A 167 12.83 13.35 -2.33
C ILE A 167 13.22 13.14 -0.87
N THR A 168 13.25 14.22 -0.09
CA THR A 168 13.57 14.23 1.34
C THR A 168 12.32 14.03 2.21
N THR A 169 12.51 13.83 3.53
CA THR A 169 11.39 13.79 4.49
C THR A 169 10.58 15.08 4.45
N GLU A 170 11.28 16.20 4.31
CA GLU A 170 10.72 17.54 4.28
C GLU A 170 9.91 17.76 3.01
N ASP A 171 10.40 17.29 1.85
CA ASP A 171 9.63 17.34 0.59
C ASP A 171 8.35 16.50 0.68
N PHE A 172 8.41 15.27 1.23
CA PHE A 172 7.20 14.45 1.45
C PHE A 172 6.20 15.13 2.38
N ALA A 173 6.67 15.82 3.43
CA ALA A 173 5.81 16.57 4.33
C ALA A 173 5.12 17.75 3.63
N VAL A 174 5.83 18.46 2.73
CA VAL A 174 5.25 19.48 1.86
C VAL A 174 4.14 18.87 0.99
N ARG A 175 4.41 17.72 0.33
CA ARG A 175 3.39 17.06 -0.51
C ARG A 175 2.16 16.65 0.28
N ARG A 176 2.32 16.14 1.51
CA ARG A 176 1.18 15.79 2.38
C ARG A 176 0.32 17.01 2.70
N ARG A 177 0.92 18.15 3.04
CA ARG A 177 0.17 19.41 3.26
C ARG A 177 -0.55 19.86 2.00
N GLN A 178 0.11 19.82 0.85
CA GLN A 178 -0.52 20.19 -0.42
C GLN A 178 -1.72 19.30 -0.76
N ARG A 179 -1.63 17.97 -0.51
CA ARG A 179 -2.78 17.06 -0.69
C ARG A 179 -3.91 17.41 0.26
N LEU A 180 -3.62 17.71 1.54
CA LEU A 180 -4.64 18.12 2.51
C LEU A 180 -5.37 19.38 2.03
N GLU A 181 -4.62 20.46 1.76
CA GLU A 181 -5.19 21.72 1.30
C GLU A 181 -5.98 21.56 -0.01
N GLN A 182 -5.52 20.69 -0.91
CA GLN A 182 -6.22 20.38 -2.15
C GLN A 182 -7.56 19.70 -1.86
N GLN A 183 -7.57 18.64 -1.05
CA GLN A 183 -8.80 17.89 -0.77
C GLN A 183 -9.79 18.68 0.08
N GLU A 184 -9.33 19.57 0.96
CA GLU A 184 -10.20 20.51 1.68
C GLU A 184 -10.99 21.43 0.74
N ARG A 185 -10.44 21.74 -0.44
CA ARG A 185 -11.11 22.57 -1.45
C ARG A 185 -11.95 21.75 -2.43
N GLU A 186 -11.50 20.53 -2.77
CA GLU A 186 -11.99 19.77 -3.92
C GLU A 186 -12.85 18.54 -3.55
N ASN A 187 -12.84 18.10 -2.29
CA ASN A 187 -13.57 16.93 -1.82
C ASN A 187 -14.58 17.33 -0.73
N PRO A 188 -15.85 17.62 -1.09
CA PRO A 188 -16.89 17.97 -0.12
C PRO A 188 -17.18 16.88 0.92
N SER A 189 -16.81 15.62 0.62
CA SER A 189 -16.96 14.45 1.50
C SER A 189 -15.66 14.09 2.24
N LEU A 190 -14.65 14.96 2.27
CA LEU A 190 -13.33 14.69 2.84
C LEU A 190 -13.40 14.13 4.27
N THR A 191 -12.82 12.95 4.46
CA THR A 191 -12.66 12.29 5.75
C THR A 191 -11.19 12.09 6.09
N PHE A 192 -10.68 12.84 7.08
CA PHE A 192 -9.28 12.75 7.47
C PHE A 192 -9.13 12.84 8.98
N ASP A 193 -9.22 11.68 9.64
CA ASP A 193 -9.06 11.56 11.08
C ASP A 193 -7.60 11.28 11.50
N SER A 194 -7.37 11.12 12.80
CA SER A 194 -6.03 10.83 13.32
C SER A 194 -5.48 9.46 12.88
N LEU A 195 -6.36 8.50 12.56
CA LEU A 195 -5.97 7.20 12.04
C LEU A 195 -5.53 7.32 10.57
N ALA A 196 -6.28 8.02 9.73
CA ALA A 196 -5.91 8.32 8.35
C ALA A 196 -4.56 9.05 8.28
N HIS A 197 -4.35 10.05 9.15
CA HIS A 197 -3.06 10.73 9.26
C HIS A 197 -1.93 9.77 9.68
N GLN A 198 -2.17 8.90 10.67
CA GLN A 198 -1.21 7.88 11.11
C GLN A 198 -0.84 6.91 9.98
N LEU A 199 -1.82 6.41 9.24
CA LEU A 199 -1.63 5.49 8.12
C LEU A 199 -0.86 6.18 6.98
N GLY A 200 -1.28 7.36 6.57
CA GLY A 200 -0.62 8.14 5.53
C GLY A 200 0.83 8.50 5.86
N CYS A 201 1.15 8.79 7.12
CA CYS A 201 2.53 8.98 7.56
C CYS A 201 3.32 7.66 7.59
N THR A 202 2.67 6.54 7.92
CA THR A 202 3.28 5.21 7.91
C THR A 202 3.68 4.79 6.50
N GLU A 203 2.84 5.03 5.50
CA GLU A 203 3.12 4.73 4.09
C GLU A 203 4.35 5.49 3.58
N ILE A 204 4.41 6.79 3.82
CA ILE A 204 5.55 7.63 3.46
C ILE A 204 6.81 7.19 4.21
N ALA A 205 6.69 6.83 5.49
CA ALA A 205 7.81 6.32 6.26
C ALA A 205 8.29 4.97 5.71
N LEU A 206 7.40 4.08 5.25
CA LEU A 206 7.74 2.82 4.59
C LEU A 206 8.48 3.07 3.28
N VAL A 207 7.97 3.94 2.40
CA VAL A 207 8.67 4.31 1.15
C VAL A 207 10.08 4.81 1.44
N GLN A 208 10.18 5.73 2.40
CA GLN A 208 11.48 6.25 2.86
C GLN A 208 12.37 5.14 3.41
N LYS A 209 11.86 4.24 4.25
CA LYS A 209 12.67 3.20 4.91
C LYS A 209 13.07 2.05 4.00
N LEU A 210 12.24 1.68 3.03
CA LEU A 210 12.52 0.58 2.11
C LEU A 210 13.38 1.04 0.92
N PHE A 211 13.15 2.25 0.41
CA PHE A 211 13.78 2.74 -0.83
C PHE A 211 14.71 3.94 -0.61
N GLY A 212 14.82 4.46 0.60
CA GLY A 212 15.72 5.58 0.91
C GLY A 212 17.19 5.17 0.94
N VAL A 213 18.02 6.07 0.44
CA VAL A 213 19.48 5.94 0.46
C VAL A 213 20.09 7.01 1.38
N LYS A 214 21.19 6.66 2.05
CA LYS A 214 21.98 7.60 2.86
C LYS A 214 23.22 7.98 2.07
N SER A 215 23.20 9.15 1.43
CA SER A 215 24.36 9.70 0.71
C SER A 215 24.82 11.03 1.35
N ARG A 216 24.11 12.11 1.04
CA ARG A 216 24.17 13.42 1.71
C ARG A 216 22.77 13.73 2.25
N GLY A 217 22.47 13.18 3.43
CA GLY A 217 21.13 13.11 3.99
C GLY A 217 20.37 11.83 3.62
N TYR A 218 19.23 11.62 4.24
CA TYR A 218 18.34 10.49 3.99
C TYR A 218 17.22 10.91 3.02
N SER A 219 17.11 10.23 1.88
CA SER A 219 16.17 10.61 0.82
C SER A 219 15.90 9.44 -0.11
N VAL A 220 14.77 9.47 -0.82
CA VAL A 220 14.43 8.48 -1.85
C VAL A 220 14.82 9.03 -3.23
N PRO A 221 15.63 8.31 -4.03
CA PRO A 221 15.92 8.71 -5.41
C PRO A 221 14.64 8.81 -6.24
N VAL A 222 14.50 9.86 -7.06
CA VAL A 222 13.35 10.03 -7.95
C VAL A 222 13.14 8.82 -8.88
N PRO A 223 14.17 8.18 -9.47
CA PRO A 223 13.98 6.95 -10.24
C PRO A 223 13.33 5.82 -9.45
N TYR A 224 13.55 5.73 -8.14
CA TYR A 224 12.93 4.70 -7.30
C TYR A 224 11.46 5.01 -7.03
N VAL A 225 11.12 6.29 -6.88
CA VAL A 225 9.74 6.76 -6.76
C VAL A 225 8.97 6.44 -8.03
N LYS A 226 9.54 6.73 -9.21
CA LYS A 226 8.95 6.37 -10.50
C LYS A 226 8.71 4.88 -10.66
N ALA A 227 9.74 4.07 -10.41
CA ALA A 227 9.60 2.61 -10.50
C ALA A 227 8.48 2.07 -9.59
N ILE A 228 8.35 2.58 -8.36
CA ILE A 228 7.35 2.08 -7.41
C ILE A 228 5.94 2.61 -7.71
N PHE A 229 5.78 3.89 -8.02
CA PHE A 229 4.45 4.50 -8.18
C PHE A 229 3.94 4.51 -9.63
N GLU A 230 4.80 4.69 -10.62
CA GLU A 230 4.39 4.69 -12.05
C GLU A 230 4.36 3.26 -12.61
N GLU A 231 5.40 2.46 -12.33
CA GLU A 231 5.54 1.14 -12.94
C GLU A 231 5.08 -0.01 -12.03
N GLU A 232 4.81 0.28 -10.75
CA GLU A 232 4.56 -0.71 -9.70
C GLU A 232 5.59 -1.84 -9.77
N ARG A 233 6.87 -1.46 -9.70
CA ARG A 233 8.04 -2.31 -9.89
C ARG A 233 9.08 -2.05 -8.81
N LEU A 234 9.71 -3.11 -8.31
CA LEU A 234 10.85 -2.95 -7.41
C LEU A 234 12.04 -2.30 -8.16
N PRO A 235 12.71 -1.27 -7.61
CA PRO A 235 13.69 -0.46 -8.34
C PRO A 235 15.08 -1.11 -8.52
N ALA A 236 15.13 -2.43 -8.71
CA ALA A 236 16.38 -3.18 -8.84
C ALA A 236 17.20 -2.75 -10.08
N LYS A 237 16.53 -2.39 -11.18
CA LYS A 237 17.19 -1.86 -12.40
C LYS A 237 17.88 -0.53 -12.15
N GLU A 238 17.35 0.27 -11.23
CA GLU A 238 17.88 1.57 -10.83
C GLU A 238 18.99 1.45 -9.77
N GLY A 239 19.31 0.21 -9.34
CA GLY A 239 20.36 -0.07 -8.37
C GLY A 239 19.88 -0.23 -6.93
N TRP A 240 18.56 -0.30 -6.70
CA TRP A 240 18.05 -0.63 -5.36
C TRP A 240 18.35 -2.08 -5.01
N THR A 241 18.83 -2.29 -3.80
CA THR A 241 18.97 -3.60 -3.18
C THR A 241 18.26 -3.58 -1.84
N LYS A 242 17.55 -4.67 -1.51
CA LYS A 242 17.02 -4.84 -0.16
C LYS A 242 18.14 -4.78 0.87
N ARG A 243 17.80 -4.36 2.09
CA ARG A 243 18.74 -4.35 3.23
C ARG A 243 19.23 -5.78 3.51
N SER A 244 20.53 -5.96 3.71
CA SER A 244 21.18 -7.28 3.84
C SER A 244 21.54 -7.67 5.27
N TRP A 245 22.04 -6.73 6.09
CA TRP A 245 22.54 -7.02 7.45
C TRP A 245 21.52 -6.76 8.57
N TRP A 246 20.40 -6.10 8.26
CA TRP A 246 19.28 -5.87 9.18
C TRP A 246 17.97 -5.73 8.42
N HIS A 247 16.86 -5.85 9.15
CA HIS A 247 15.51 -5.64 8.61
C HIS A 247 14.87 -4.40 9.21
N LEU A 248 13.96 -3.76 8.49
CA LEU A 248 13.15 -2.66 9.02
C LEU A 248 12.27 -3.17 10.17
N GLY A 249 12.56 -2.70 11.39
CA GLY A 249 11.80 -3.02 12.60
C GLY A 249 10.77 -1.95 12.97
N LEU A 250 9.89 -2.26 13.94
CA LEU A 250 8.86 -1.33 14.41
C LEU A 250 9.44 -0.02 14.96
N MET A 251 10.52 -0.08 15.75
CA MET A 251 11.10 1.12 16.37
C MET A 251 11.69 2.07 15.33
N GLU A 252 12.40 1.55 14.33
CA GLU A 252 12.95 2.36 13.24
C GLU A 252 11.84 3.00 12.39
N LEU A 253 10.77 2.25 12.12
CA LEU A 253 9.60 2.76 11.40
C LEU A 253 8.88 3.85 12.21
N TYR A 254 8.62 3.60 13.50
CA TYR A 254 8.00 4.56 14.42
C TYR A 254 8.80 5.87 14.51
N ALA A 255 10.11 5.79 14.68
CA ALA A 255 10.97 6.99 14.73
C ALA A 255 10.85 7.83 13.45
N GLN A 256 10.71 7.19 12.29
CA GLN A 256 10.51 7.88 11.01
C GLN A 256 9.12 8.50 10.88
N ILE A 257 8.08 7.80 11.35
CA ILE A 257 6.71 8.33 11.39
C ILE A 257 6.67 9.60 12.23
N GLU A 258 7.24 9.58 13.43
CA GLU A 258 7.25 10.74 14.33
C GLU A 258 8.10 11.89 13.78
N LYS A 259 9.22 11.58 13.09
CA LYS A 259 9.96 12.61 12.34
C LYS A 259 9.06 13.25 11.27
N LEU A 260 8.40 12.44 10.46
CA LEU A 260 7.55 12.92 9.37
C LEU A 260 6.38 13.76 9.88
N LYS A 261 5.66 13.31 10.93
CA LYS A 261 4.58 14.08 11.54
C LYS A 261 5.04 15.45 12.03
N ARG A 262 6.22 15.53 12.67
CA ARG A 262 6.81 16.82 13.07
C ARG A 262 7.09 17.71 11.86
N CYS A 263 7.57 17.13 10.75
CA CYS A 263 7.78 17.88 9.51
C CYS A 263 6.47 18.30 8.83
N VAL A 264 5.41 17.49 8.90
CA VAL A 264 4.06 17.83 8.39
C VAL A 264 3.48 18.99 9.20
N GLY A 265 3.67 18.96 10.52
CA GLY A 265 3.17 19.96 11.44
C GLY A 265 1.74 19.64 11.93
N PRO A 266 1.04 20.63 12.52
CA PRO A 266 -0.32 20.43 12.99
C PRO A 266 -1.27 20.14 11.82
N VAL A 267 -2.18 19.19 12.01
CA VAL A 267 -3.19 18.79 11.03
C VAL A 267 -4.57 19.05 11.61
N LYS A 268 -5.44 19.69 10.82
CA LYS A 268 -6.86 19.82 11.14
C LYS A 268 -7.57 18.55 10.67
N TYR A 269 -8.17 17.83 11.60
CA TYR A 269 -8.91 16.61 11.26
C TYR A 269 -10.32 16.95 10.77
N THR A 270 -10.76 16.27 9.72
CA THR A 270 -12.14 16.31 9.26
C THR A 270 -12.84 15.03 9.68
N THR A 271 -14.05 15.18 10.23
CA THR A 271 -14.89 14.03 10.59
C THR A 271 -15.80 13.69 9.41
N PRO A 272 -16.09 12.39 9.18
CA PRO A 272 -17.13 12.00 8.24
C PRO A 272 -18.44 12.73 8.54
N PRO A 273 -19.22 13.14 7.52
CA PRO A 273 -20.59 13.57 7.76
C PRO A 273 -21.35 12.44 8.47
N LYS A 274 -22.11 12.80 9.50
CA LYS A 274 -22.97 11.86 10.23
C LYS A 274 -24.12 11.36 9.37
#